data_AF-A0A932PXX2-F1
#
_entry.id   AF-A0A932PXX2-F1
#
_cell.length_a   1.000
_cell.length_b   1.000
_cell.length_c   1.000
_cell.angle_alpha   90.00
_cell.angle_beta   90.00
_cell.angle_gamma   90.00
#
_symmetry.space_group_name_H-M   'P 1'
#
loop_
_entity.id
_entity.type
_entity.pdbx_description
1 polymer ?
#
loop_
_entity_poly.entity_id
_entity_poly.type
_entity_poly.pdbx_seq_one_letter_code
_entity_poly.pdbx_strand_id
1 'polypeptide(L)'
;MRRKQGPKRAEELLKDSREFPLTLEPATEERIFAAARLKAEHSISYADAFAVALAGELKATVVTGDPEFKSLESKVNLLWLETK
;
A
#
# COMPACT_ATOMS: atom_id res chain seq x y z
N MET A 1 -10.11 -8.38 -5.60
CA MET A 1 -10.10 -9.66 -6.34
C MET A 1 -11.37 -10.48 -6.14
N ARG A 2 -11.72 -10.98 -4.95
CA ARG A 2 -12.93 -11.81 -4.74
C ARG A 2 -14.24 -11.22 -5.28
N ARG A 3 -14.48 -9.92 -5.02
CA ARG A 3 -15.69 -9.21 -5.52
C ARG A 3 -15.74 -9.05 -7.04
N LYS A 4 -14.59 -8.95 -7.72
CA LYS A 4 -14.51 -8.70 -9.18
C LYS A 4 -14.25 -9.96 -10.00
N GLN A 5 -13.59 -10.97 -9.42
CA GLN A 5 -13.05 -12.14 -10.13
C GLN A 5 -13.47 -13.48 -9.49
N GLY A 6 -14.32 -13.46 -8.47
CA GLY A 6 -14.81 -14.66 -7.78
C GLY A 6 -13.85 -15.25 -6.74
N PRO A 7 -14.33 -16.21 -5.92
CA PRO A 7 -13.57 -16.79 -4.81
C PRO A 7 -12.34 -17.57 -5.25
N LYS A 8 -12.47 -18.41 -6.30
CA LYS A 8 -11.39 -19.28 -6.80
C LYS A 8 -10.14 -18.50 -7.22
N ARG A 9 -10.31 -17.44 -8.02
CA ARG A 9 -9.21 -16.58 -8.48
C ARG A 9 -8.53 -15.82 -7.33
N ALA A 10 -9.30 -15.45 -6.31
CA ALA A 10 -8.76 -14.77 -5.14
C ALA A 10 -7.92 -15.70 -4.26
N GLU A 11 -8.34 -16.97 -4.12
CA GLU A 11 -7.60 -17.99 -3.39
C GLU A 11 -6.33 -18.44 -4.13
N GLU A 12 -6.37 -18.55 -5.46
CA GLU A 12 -5.19 -18.81 -6.29
C GLU A 12 -4.11 -17.73 -6.07
N LEU A 13 -4.47 -16.45 -6.17
CA LEU A 13 -3.54 -15.35 -5.94
C LEU A 13 -2.94 -15.32 -4.52
N LEU A 14 -3.69 -15.78 -3.50
CA LEU A 14 -3.19 -15.89 -2.13
C LEU A 14 -2.26 -17.08 -1.92
N LYS A 15 -2.37 -18.12 -2.74
CA LYS A 15 -1.42 -19.23 -2.76
C LYS A 15 -0.14 -18.81 -3.47
N ASP A 16 -0.28 -18.19 -4.63
CA ASP A 16 0.85 -17.70 -5.43
C ASP A 16 1.65 -16.64 -4.68
N SER A 17 1.00 -15.81 -3.84
CA SER A 17 1.72 -14.80 -3.04
C SER A 17 2.73 -15.38 -2.06
N ARG A 18 2.62 -16.66 -1.67
CA ARG A 18 3.63 -17.37 -0.86
C ARG A 18 4.85 -17.81 -1.68
N GLU A 19 4.73 -17.86 -2.99
CA GLU A 19 5.81 -18.19 -3.93
C GLU A 19 6.58 -16.96 -4.39
N PHE A 20 5.98 -15.77 -4.29
CA PHE A 20 6.67 -14.51 -4.51
C PHE A 20 7.51 -14.11 -3.29
N PRO A 21 8.65 -13.43 -3.47
CA PRO A 21 9.48 -12.90 -2.39
C PRO A 21 8.81 -11.66 -1.74
N LEU A 22 7.60 -11.84 -1.21
CA LEU A 22 6.83 -10.83 -0.51
C LEU A 22 7.08 -10.95 0.99
N THR A 23 7.46 -9.85 1.62
CA THR A 23 7.53 -9.76 3.07
C THR A 23 6.24 -9.15 3.58
N LEU A 24 5.52 -9.88 4.45
CA LEU A 24 4.32 -9.37 5.10
C LEU A 24 4.68 -8.63 6.37
N GLU A 25 4.42 -7.34 6.37
CA GLU A 25 4.66 -6.48 7.53
C GLU A 25 3.40 -6.41 8.41
N PRO A 26 3.50 -6.67 9.73
CA PRO A 26 2.35 -6.61 10.63
C PRO A 26 1.86 -5.17 10.83
N ALA A 27 0.56 -5.02 11.01
CA ALA A 27 -0.06 -3.76 11.42
C ALA A 27 0.04 -3.61 12.95
N THR A 28 1.22 -3.21 13.45
CA THR A 28 1.41 -2.91 14.87
C THR A 28 0.60 -1.68 15.28
N GLU A 29 0.41 -1.48 16.58
CA GLU A 29 -0.31 -0.30 17.11
C GLU A 29 0.34 1.01 16.65
N GLU A 30 1.67 1.07 16.64
CA GLU A 30 2.43 2.22 16.16
C GLU A 30 2.13 2.52 14.69
N ARG A 31 2.13 1.49 13.84
CA ARG A 31 1.84 1.61 12.40
C ARG A 31 0.38 1.99 12.14
N ILE A 32 -0.54 1.44 12.92
CA ILE A 32 -1.98 1.79 12.91
C ILE A 32 -2.16 3.28 13.17
N PHE A 33 -1.54 3.81 14.22
CA PHE A 33 -1.65 5.23 14.56
C PHE A 33 -0.89 6.14 13.59
N ALA A 34 0.27 5.72 13.08
CA ALA A 34 1.00 6.46 12.06
C ALA A 34 0.16 6.65 10.78
N ALA A 35 -0.44 5.57 10.28
CA ALA A 35 -1.37 5.63 9.15
C ALA A 35 -2.59 6.51 9.45
N ALA A 36 -3.14 6.43 10.68
CA ALA A 36 -4.33 7.19 11.04
C ALA A 36 -4.06 8.71 11.03
N ARG A 37 -2.90 9.13 11.52
CA ARG A 37 -2.45 10.53 11.49
C ARG A 37 -2.27 11.02 10.04
N LEU A 38 -1.59 10.26 9.20
CA LEU A 38 -1.41 10.61 7.79
C LEU A 38 -2.74 10.76 7.04
N LYS A 39 -3.68 9.83 7.27
CA LYS A 39 -5.03 9.93 6.72
C LYS A 39 -5.74 11.22 7.16
N ALA A 40 -5.64 11.56 8.44
CA ALA A 40 -6.28 12.75 8.99
C ALA A 40 -5.69 14.06 8.41
N GLU A 41 -4.39 14.08 8.14
CA GLU A 41 -3.68 15.25 7.58
C GLU A 41 -3.89 15.43 6.07
N HIS A 42 -4.03 14.34 5.31
CA HIS A 42 -3.97 14.37 3.83
C HIS A 42 -5.25 13.95 3.11
N SER A 43 -6.32 13.57 3.83
CA SER A 43 -7.59 13.13 3.25
C SER A 43 -7.45 11.98 2.21
N ILE A 44 -6.50 11.08 2.45
CA ILE A 44 -6.26 9.87 1.64
C ILE A 44 -6.97 8.64 2.21
N SER A 45 -7.04 7.55 1.45
CA SER A 45 -7.55 6.29 1.99
C SER A 45 -6.66 5.76 3.12
N TYR A 46 -7.24 4.99 4.04
CA TYR A 46 -6.48 4.44 5.16
C TYR A 46 -5.42 3.42 4.70
N ALA A 47 -5.68 2.72 3.59
CA ALA A 47 -4.73 1.77 3.00
C ALA A 47 -3.52 2.51 2.40
N ASP A 48 -3.75 3.62 1.72
CA ASP A 48 -2.66 4.44 1.14
C ASP A 48 -1.84 5.10 2.23
N ALA A 49 -2.49 5.56 3.30
CA ALA A 49 -1.81 6.08 4.48
C ALA A 49 -0.90 5.02 5.13
N PHE A 50 -1.33 3.76 5.16
CA PHE A 50 -0.49 2.64 5.59
C PHE A 50 0.71 2.42 4.68
N ALA A 51 0.50 2.43 3.36
CA ALA A 51 1.58 2.28 2.39
C ALA A 51 2.64 3.37 2.57
N VAL A 52 2.22 4.62 2.76
CA VAL A 52 3.11 5.77 2.96
C VAL A 52 3.82 5.71 4.30
N ALA A 53 3.11 5.42 5.40
CA ALA A 53 3.71 5.28 6.73
C ALA A 53 4.79 4.20 6.74
N LEU A 54 4.47 3.02 6.20
CA LEU A 54 5.39 1.89 6.17
C LEU A 54 6.58 2.15 5.26
N ALA A 55 6.38 2.79 4.11
CA ALA A 55 7.48 3.17 3.23
C ALA A 55 8.43 4.19 3.89
N GLY A 56 7.88 5.15 4.65
CA GLY A 56 8.69 6.06 5.46
C GLY A 56 9.51 5.34 6.54
N GLU A 57 8.91 4.39 7.25
CA GLU A 57 9.57 3.56 8.27
C GLU A 57 10.72 2.74 7.68
N LEU A 58 10.46 2.04 6.57
CA LEU A 58 11.42 1.14 5.92
C LEU A 58 12.39 1.86 4.98
N LYS A 59 12.26 3.19 4.81
CA LYS A 59 12.97 3.99 3.80
C LYS A 59 12.82 3.39 2.38
N ALA A 60 11.63 2.86 2.11
CA ALA A 60 11.29 2.21 0.85
C ALA A 60 10.66 3.19 -0.15
N THR A 61 10.50 2.73 -1.38
CA THR A 61 9.80 3.44 -2.45
C THR A 61 8.40 2.84 -2.62
N VAL A 62 7.37 3.68 -2.61
CA VAL A 62 6.01 3.25 -2.96
C VAL A 62 5.89 3.18 -4.47
N VAL A 63 5.54 2.00 -4.98
CA VAL A 63 5.26 1.80 -6.41
C VAL A 63 3.76 1.85 -6.61
N THR A 64 3.27 2.79 -7.41
CA THR A 64 1.82 3.00 -7.59
C THR A 64 1.48 3.56 -8.97
N GLY A 65 0.27 3.26 -9.45
CA GLY A 65 -0.35 3.93 -10.61
C GLY A 65 -1.48 4.87 -10.19
N ASP A 66 -1.73 5.04 -8.89
CA ASP A 66 -2.87 5.78 -8.38
C ASP A 66 -2.56 7.29 -8.27
N PRO A 67 -3.25 8.15 -9.04
CA PRO A 67 -2.99 9.59 -9.04
C PRO A 67 -3.24 10.27 -7.68
N GLU A 68 -3.94 9.65 -6.72
CA GLU A 68 -4.11 10.21 -5.36
C GLU A 68 -2.75 10.44 -4.66
N PHE A 69 -1.73 9.64 -5.01
CA PHE A 69 -0.38 9.75 -4.45
C PHE A 69 0.39 10.99 -4.90
N LYS A 70 -0.08 11.75 -5.90
CA LYS A 70 0.55 13.02 -6.31
C LYS A 70 0.63 14.01 -5.16
N SER A 71 -0.36 14.01 -4.27
CA SER A 71 -0.37 14.86 -3.07
C SER A 71 0.71 14.48 -2.03
N LEU A 72 1.32 13.31 -2.17
CA LEU A 72 2.25 12.71 -1.21
C LEU A 72 3.71 12.66 -1.72
N GLU A 73 4.00 13.17 -2.93
CA GLU A 73 5.33 13.19 -3.54
C GLU A 73 6.40 13.86 -2.66
N SER A 74 6.00 14.81 -1.81
CA SER A 74 6.91 15.49 -0.89
C SER A 74 7.22 14.71 0.39
N LYS A 75 6.49 13.61 0.67
CA LYS A 75 6.62 12.84 1.91
C LYS A 75 7.27 11.46 1.74
N VAL A 76 7.19 10.88 0.55
CA VAL A 76 7.68 9.53 0.30
C VAL A 76 8.26 9.41 -1.10
N ASN A 77 9.25 8.54 -1.27
CA ASN A 77 9.75 8.20 -2.59
C ASN A 77 8.66 7.44 -3.37
N LEU A 78 8.31 7.95 -4.55
CA LEU A 78 7.31 7.35 -5.43
C LEU A 78 7.95 6.87 -6.73
N LEU A 79 7.56 5.66 -7.15
CA LEU A 79 7.79 5.14 -8.48
C LEU A 79 6.44 4.95 -9.17
N TRP A 80 6.19 5.78 -10.17
CA TRP A 80 4.95 5.73 -10.95
C TRP A 80 4.97 4.55 -11.93
N LEU A 81 3.93 3.73 -11.90
CA LEU A 81 3.71 2.69 -12.91
C LEU A 81 3.17 3.35 -14.18
N GLU A 82 3.95 3.31 -15.25
CA GLU A 82 3.48 3.70 -16.57
C GLU A 82 2.43 2.69 -17.04
N THR A 83 1.20 3.14 -17.23
CA THR A 83 0.19 2.33 -17.90
C THR A 83 0.44 2.45 -19.40
N LYS A 84 0.99 1.41 -20.02
CA LYS A 84 0.96 1.26 -21.48
C LYS A 84 -0.40 0.81 -21.97
#